data_AF-A0A8S3J2R6-F1
#
_entry.id   AF-A0A8S3J2R6-F1
#
_cell.length_a   1.000
_cell.length_b   1.000
_cell.length_c   1.000
_cell.angle_alpha   90.00
_cell.angle_beta   90.00
_cell.angle_gamma   90.00
#
_symmetry.space_group_name_H-M   'P 1'
#
loop_
_entity.id
_entity.type
_entity.pdbx_description
1 polymer ?
#
loop_
_entity_poly.entity_id
_entity_poly.type
_entity_poly.pdbx_seq_one_letter_code
_entity_poly.pdbx_strand_id
1 'polypeptide(L)'
;MNKPEWILIVIRCITASIIGARDPVYCIIQTKLATGYVFARSGEALTRRLRSKVFQAILRQDMTFFDREENSIGALCTRLATEASAVQCATGVRFGLIFQHLFAMVAGILLGFAYSWQLTLLM
;
A
#
# COMPACT_ATOMS: atom_id res chain seq x y z
N MET A 1 -44.77 10.07 34.80
CA MET A 1 -43.76 9.23 34.12
C MET A 1 -42.85 8.59 35.15
N ASN A 2 -42.41 7.35 34.94
CA ASN A 2 -41.68 6.61 35.96
C ASN A 2 -40.17 6.90 35.93
N LYS A 3 -39.50 6.84 37.09
CA LYS A 3 -38.08 7.21 37.23
C LYS A 3 -37.02 6.27 36.58
N PRO A 4 -37.27 5.02 36.14
CA PRO A 4 -36.24 4.21 35.49
C PRO A 4 -36.17 4.35 33.96
N GLU A 5 -37.21 4.86 33.29
CA GLU A 5 -37.32 4.74 31.82
C GLU A 5 -36.38 5.67 31.04
N TRP A 6 -36.12 6.89 31.55
CA TRP A 6 -35.15 7.80 30.94
C TRP A 6 -33.73 7.24 30.92
N ILE A 7 -33.37 6.42 31.93
CA ILE A 7 -32.06 5.76 32.02
C ILE A 7 -31.90 4.77 30.87
N LEU A 8 -32.94 3.98 30.57
CA LEU A 8 -32.93 3.03 29.44
C LEU A 8 -32.82 3.74 28.08
N ILE A 9 -33.47 4.90 27.93
CA ILE A 9 -33.34 5.71 26.70
C ILE A 9 -31.92 6.24 26.54
N VAL A 10 -31.32 6.80 27.60
CA VAL A 10 -29.94 7.31 27.60
C VAL A 10 -28.94 6.19 27.29
N ILE A 11 -29.07 5.02 27.94
CA ILE A 11 -28.22 3.84 27.64
C ILE A 11 -28.32 3.45 26.17
N ARG A 12 -29.53 3.36 25.61
CA ARG A 12 -29.72 2.98 24.19
C ARG A 12 -29.09 3.99 23.22
N CYS A 13 -29.18 5.30 23.49
CA CYS A 13 -28.50 6.32 22.69
C CYS A 13 -26.96 6.21 22.78
N ILE A 14 -26.40 5.94 23.96
CA ILE A 14 -24.97 5.71 24.15
C ILE A 14 -24.52 4.48 23.35
N THR A 15 -25.20 3.33 23.49
CA THR A 15 -24.85 2.11 22.76
C THR A 15 -24.97 2.28 21.24
N ALA A 16 -26.02 2.96 20.75
CA ALA A 16 -26.17 3.24 19.32
C ALA A 16 -25.02 4.13 18.78
N SER A 17 -24.61 5.14 19.55
CA SER A 17 -23.51 6.04 19.19
C SER A 17 -22.16 5.30 19.12
N ILE A 18 -21.91 4.38 20.07
CA ILE A 18 -20.71 3.54 20.09
C ILE A 18 -20.67 2.59 18.88
N ILE A 19 -21.79 1.95 18.53
CA ILE A 19 -21.85 1.04 17.37
C ILE A 19 -21.60 1.82 16.06
N GLY A 20 -22.28 2.96 15.88
CA GLY A 20 -22.13 3.80 14.68
C GLY A 20 -20.71 4.35 14.47
N ALA A 21 -19.94 4.57 15.55
CA ALA A 21 -18.53 4.95 15.47
C ALA A 21 -17.59 3.76 15.22
N ARG A 22 -17.92 2.57 15.75
CA ARG A 22 -17.09 1.36 15.71
C ARG A 22 -16.96 0.79 14.30
N ASP A 23 -18.06 0.68 13.57
CA ASP A 23 -18.09 -0.01 12.28
C ASP A 23 -17.25 0.68 11.17
N PRO A 24 -17.29 2.02 10.97
CA PRO A 24 -16.37 2.68 10.03
C PRO A 24 -14.89 2.60 10.48
N VAL A 25 -14.62 2.58 11.79
CA VAL A 25 -13.25 2.39 12.31
C VAL A 25 -12.70 1.02 11.95
N TYR A 26 -13.50 -0.05 12.06
CA TYR A 26 -13.09 -1.38 11.59
C TYR A 26 -12.80 -1.40 10.08
N CYS A 27 -13.65 -0.78 9.25
CA CYS A 27 -13.44 -0.70 7.80
C CYS A 27 -12.12 0.01 7.43
N ILE A 28 -11.80 1.11 8.12
CA ILE A 28 -10.53 1.83 7.92
C ILE A 28 -9.34 0.96 8.32
N ILE A 29 -9.38 0.35 9.51
CA ILE A 29 -8.29 -0.50 10.03
C ILE A 29 -8.04 -1.69 9.09
N GLN A 30 -9.09 -2.44 8.72
CA GLN A 30 -8.98 -3.59 7.82
C GLN A 30 -8.38 -3.21 6.47
N THR A 31 -8.89 -2.14 5.85
CA THR A 31 -8.42 -1.69 4.52
C THR A 31 -6.95 -1.26 4.55
N LYS A 32 -6.53 -0.50 5.56
CA LYS A 32 -5.13 -0.03 5.70
C LYS A 32 -4.17 -1.19 5.99
N LEU A 33 -4.53 -2.12 6.88
CA LEU A 33 -3.72 -3.30 7.20
C LEU A 33 -3.57 -4.24 6.00
N ALA A 34 -4.67 -4.59 5.32
CA ALA A 34 -4.63 -5.47 4.16
C ALA A 34 -3.79 -4.89 3.01
N THR A 35 -3.96 -3.59 2.72
CA THR A 35 -3.15 -2.88 1.71
C THR A 35 -1.68 -2.89 2.09
N GLY A 36 -1.34 -2.52 3.33
CA GLY A 36 0.04 -2.52 3.84
C GLY A 36 0.70 -3.89 3.75
N TYR A 37 -0.01 -4.97 4.13
CA TYR A 37 0.49 -6.34 4.05
C TYR A 37 0.79 -6.78 2.61
N VAL A 38 -0.11 -6.50 1.66
CA VAL A 38 0.07 -6.84 0.24
C VAL A 38 1.24 -6.06 -0.37
N PHE A 39 1.39 -4.77 -0.06
CA PHE A 39 2.55 -3.99 -0.51
C PHE A 39 3.87 -4.44 0.11
N ALA A 40 3.91 -4.77 1.41
CA ALA A 40 5.10 -5.29 2.07
C ALA A 40 5.58 -6.61 1.43
N ARG A 41 4.66 -7.57 1.22
CA ARG A 41 4.95 -8.86 0.57
C ARG A 41 5.39 -8.69 -0.89
N SER A 42 4.78 -7.76 -1.62
CA SER A 42 5.14 -7.44 -3.01
C SER A 42 6.52 -6.78 -3.10
N GLY A 43 6.85 -5.94 -2.12
CA GLY A 43 8.19 -5.40 -1.93
C GLY A 43 9.22 -6.51 -1.70
N GLU A 44 9.06 -7.35 -0.67
CA GLU A 44 10.03 -8.41 -0.39
C GLU A 44 10.34 -9.30 -1.62
N ALA A 45 9.30 -9.63 -2.40
CA ALA A 45 9.44 -10.38 -3.65
C ALA A 45 10.23 -9.62 -4.73
N LEU A 46 10.07 -8.30 -4.83
CA LEU A 46 10.81 -7.46 -5.78
C LEU A 46 12.28 -7.30 -5.37
N THR A 47 12.60 -7.07 -4.09
CA THR A 47 13.99 -6.92 -3.63
C THR A 47 14.75 -8.24 -3.74
N ARG A 48 14.08 -9.37 -3.47
CA ARG A 48 14.64 -10.71 -3.73
C ARG A 48 14.98 -10.93 -5.20
N ARG A 49 14.13 -10.46 -6.13
CA ARG A 49 14.38 -10.50 -7.59
C ARG A 49 15.50 -9.55 -8.02
N LEU A 50 15.53 -8.32 -7.51
CA LEU A 50 16.59 -7.35 -7.79
C LEU A 50 17.95 -7.87 -7.31
N ARG A 51 18.05 -8.27 -6.04
CA ARG A 51 19.31 -8.79 -5.47
C ARG A 51 19.84 -10.00 -6.22
N SER A 52 18.96 -10.90 -6.69
CA SER A 52 19.35 -12.04 -7.54
C SER A 52 19.86 -11.60 -8.92
N LYS A 53 19.16 -10.71 -9.61
CA LYS A 53 19.59 -10.21 -10.93
C LYS A 53 20.92 -9.46 -10.88
N VAL A 54 21.11 -8.56 -9.91
CA VAL A 54 22.33 -7.73 -9.87
C VAL A 54 23.52 -8.52 -9.32
N PHE A 55 23.32 -9.52 -8.44
CA PHE A 55 24.37 -10.49 -8.10
C PHE A 55 24.82 -11.28 -9.34
N GLN A 56 23.89 -11.72 -10.20
CA GLN A 56 24.23 -12.38 -11.47
C GLN A 56 24.96 -11.45 -12.45
N ALA A 57 24.73 -10.14 -12.39
CA ALA A 57 25.49 -9.16 -13.17
C ALA A 57 26.93 -9.01 -12.67
N ILE A 58 27.14 -8.90 -11.35
CA ILE A 58 28.49 -8.81 -10.74
C ILE A 58 29.32 -10.06 -11.09
N LEU A 59 28.72 -11.25 -11.05
CA LEU A 59 29.41 -12.51 -11.42
C LEU A 59 29.82 -12.60 -12.91
N ARG A 60 29.44 -11.64 -13.74
CA ARG A 60 29.82 -11.57 -15.17
C ARG A 60 30.84 -10.47 -15.47
N GLN A 61 31.36 -9.79 -14.45
CA GLN A 61 32.24 -8.64 -14.60
C GLN A 61 33.72 -9.06 -14.59
N ASP A 62 34.56 -8.42 -15.41
CA ASP A 62 35.97 -8.78 -15.58
C ASP A 62 36.81 -8.63 -14.30
N MET A 63 37.85 -9.45 -14.16
CA MET A 63 38.69 -9.49 -12.96
C MET A 63 39.32 -8.12 -12.62
N THR A 64 39.70 -7.36 -13.64
CA THR A 64 40.24 -5.98 -13.53
C THR A 64 39.25 -4.97 -12.91
N PHE A 65 37.96 -5.29 -12.86
CA PHE A 65 36.99 -4.45 -12.14
C PHE A 65 37.15 -4.58 -10.62
N PHE A 66 37.45 -5.78 -10.12
CA PHE A 66 37.60 -6.07 -8.68
C PHE A 66 38.95 -5.66 -8.10
N ASP A 67 39.94 -5.40 -8.96
CA ASP A 67 41.30 -4.96 -8.60
C ASP A 67 41.35 -3.52 -8.05
N ARG A 68 40.25 -2.75 -8.20
CA ARG A 68 40.09 -1.45 -7.55
C ARG A 68 39.61 -1.62 -6.11
N GLU A 69 40.30 -0.98 -5.17
CA GLU A 69 39.99 -1.05 -3.74
C GLU A 69 38.53 -0.63 -3.41
N GLU A 70 37.99 0.36 -4.13
CA GLU A 70 36.57 0.78 -4.06
C GLU A 70 35.56 -0.33 -4.44
N ASN A 71 35.96 -1.27 -5.29
CA ASN A 71 35.13 -2.33 -5.84
C ASN A 71 35.25 -3.66 -5.08
N SER A 72 35.92 -3.67 -3.92
CA SER A 72 36.01 -4.82 -3.03
C SER A 72 34.65 -5.47 -2.81
N ILE A 73 34.58 -6.81 -2.92
CA ILE A 73 33.33 -7.59 -3.03
C ILE A 73 32.37 -7.29 -1.87
N GLY A 74 32.89 -7.07 -0.65
CA GLY A 74 32.09 -6.70 0.52
C GLY A 74 31.47 -5.30 0.42
N ALA A 75 32.23 -4.31 -0.04
CA ALA A 75 31.74 -2.94 -0.27
C ALA A 75 30.71 -2.92 -1.42
N LEU A 76 31.00 -3.66 -2.51
CA LEU A 76 30.11 -3.78 -3.66
C LEU A 76 28.77 -4.44 -3.27
N CYS A 77 28.80 -5.54 -2.52
CA CYS A 77 27.62 -6.24 -2.02
C CYS A 77 26.78 -5.36 -1.05
N THR A 78 27.45 -4.59 -0.18
CA THR A 78 26.80 -3.68 0.76
C THR A 78 26.11 -2.53 0.02
N ARG A 79 26.79 -1.87 -0.93
CA ARG A 79 26.17 -0.88 -1.83
C ARG A 79 24.97 -1.49 -2.57
N LEU A 80 25.10 -2.72 -3.08
CA LEU A 80 24.01 -3.42 -3.78
C LEU A 80 22.76 -3.60 -2.93
N ALA A 81 22.91 -3.99 -1.67
CA ALA A 81 21.80 -4.20 -0.76
C ALA A 81 21.06 -2.88 -0.49
N THR A 82 21.80 -1.80 -0.26
CA THR A 82 21.26 -0.45 -0.05
C THR A 82 20.57 0.07 -1.30
N GLU A 83 21.22 0.05 -2.46
CA GLU A 83 20.66 0.53 -3.73
C GLU A 83 19.43 -0.27 -4.17
N ALA A 84 19.46 -1.61 -4.09
CA ALA A 84 18.30 -2.44 -4.41
C ALA A 84 17.11 -2.18 -3.47
N SER A 85 17.37 -1.88 -2.19
CA SER A 85 16.34 -1.51 -1.22
C SER A 85 15.80 -0.10 -1.45
N ALA A 86 16.66 0.86 -1.79
CA ALA A 86 16.29 2.25 -2.09
C ALA A 86 15.47 2.34 -3.38
N VAL A 87 15.95 1.73 -4.47
CA VAL A 87 15.22 1.60 -5.75
C VAL A 87 13.88 0.95 -5.51
N GLN A 88 13.82 -0.13 -4.72
CA GLN A 88 12.56 -0.74 -4.34
C GLN A 88 11.62 0.22 -3.62
N CYS A 89 12.05 0.83 -2.52
CA CYS A 89 11.17 1.64 -1.69
C CYS A 89 10.62 2.83 -2.49
N ALA A 90 11.49 3.51 -3.24
CA ALA A 90 11.10 4.59 -4.15
C ALA A 90 10.12 4.11 -5.23
N THR A 91 10.38 2.96 -5.86
CA THR A 91 9.57 2.46 -7.00
C THR A 91 8.22 1.89 -6.54
N GLY A 92 8.22 1.04 -5.51
CA GLY A 92 7.02 0.37 -5.00
C GLY A 92 6.01 1.33 -4.36
N VAL A 93 6.47 2.30 -3.56
CA VAL A 93 5.58 3.30 -2.94
C VAL A 93 5.02 4.25 -4.00
N ARG A 94 5.83 4.72 -4.96
CA ARG A 94 5.36 5.59 -6.04
C ARG A 94 4.35 4.89 -6.94
N PHE A 95 4.63 3.65 -7.39
CA PHE A 95 3.64 2.88 -8.15
C PHE A 95 2.37 2.62 -7.34
N GLY A 96 2.46 2.29 -6.05
CA GLY A 96 1.30 2.07 -5.20
C GLY A 96 0.37 3.28 -5.13
N LEU A 97 0.93 4.49 -4.99
CA LEU A 97 0.17 5.74 -5.03
C LEU A 97 -0.44 6.00 -6.42
N ILE A 98 0.34 5.83 -7.49
CA ILE A 98 -0.15 6.01 -8.87
C ILE A 98 -1.35 5.08 -9.15
N PHE A 99 -1.24 3.80 -8.80
CA PHE A 99 -2.36 2.86 -8.93
C PHE A 99 -3.54 3.24 -8.04
N GLN A 100 -3.33 3.65 -6.78
CA GLN A 100 -4.41 4.10 -5.90
C GLN A 100 -5.19 5.28 -6.49
N HIS A 101 -4.49 6.28 -7.05
CA HIS A 101 -5.12 7.43 -7.70
C HIS A 101 -5.83 7.04 -9.01
N LEU A 102 -5.25 6.15 -9.81
CA LEU A 102 -5.85 5.65 -11.04
C LEU A 102 -7.15 4.86 -10.76
N PHE A 103 -7.13 3.95 -9.78
CA PHE A 103 -8.33 3.21 -9.37
C PHE A 103 -9.40 4.13 -8.78
N ALA A 104 -9.02 5.15 -8.00
CA ALA A 104 -9.96 6.13 -7.47
C ALA A 104 -10.63 6.97 -8.58
N MET A 105 -9.85 7.38 -9.59
CA MET A 105 -10.36 8.09 -10.77
C MET A 105 -11.34 7.21 -11.57
N VAL A 106 -10.95 5.97 -11.88
CA VAL A 106 -11.81 5.01 -12.61
C VAL A 106 -13.09 4.69 -11.83
N ALA A 107 -12.99 4.46 -10.52
CA ALA A 107 -14.16 4.21 -9.67
C ALA A 107 -15.11 5.43 -9.61
N GLY A 108 -14.56 6.65 -9.51
CA GLY A 108 -15.35 7.89 -9.56
C GLY A 108 -16.10 8.06 -10.89
N ILE A 109 -15.44 7.76 -12.02
CA ILE A 109 -16.04 7.80 -13.35
C ILE A 109 -17.16 6.74 -13.48
N LEU A 110 -16.91 5.50 -13.04
CA LEU A 110 -17.89 4.41 -13.10
C LEU A 110 -19.11 4.68 -12.21
N LEU A 111 -18.91 5.20 -10.98
CA LEU A 111 -20.01 5.63 -10.11
C LEU A 111 -20.79 6.80 -10.71
N GLY A 112 -20.09 7.75 -11.34
CA GLY A 112 -20.70 8.84 -12.10
C GLY A 112 -21.66 8.32 -13.17
N PHE A 113 -21.20 7.45 -14.08
CA PHE A 113 -22.05 6.84 -15.11
C PHE A 113 -23.18 5.97 -14.52
N ALA A 114 -22.93 5.21 -13.46
CA ALA A 114 -23.94 4.36 -12.83
C ALA A 114 -25.13 5.16 -12.24
N TYR A 115 -24.86 6.30 -11.60
CA TYR A 115 -25.91 7.19 -11.07
C TYR A 115 -26.51 8.13 -12.12
N SER A 116 -25.75 8.53 -13.15
CA SER A 116 -26.20 9.49 -14.18
C SER A 116 -26.69 8.85 -15.49
N TRP A 117 -26.89 7.53 -15.54
CA TRP A 117 -27.41 6.80 -16.70
C TRP A 117 -28.68 7.43 -17.32
N GLN A 118 -29.57 7.99 -16.49
CA GLN A 118 -30.78 8.69 -16.94
C GLN A 118 -30.51 10.05 -17.60
N LEU A 119 -29.37 10.70 -17.34
CA LEU A 119 -28.95 11.93 -18.00
C LEU A 119 -28.15 11.64 -19.28
N THR A 120 -27.43 10.51 -19.34
CA THR A 120 -26.66 10.12 -20.54
C THR A 120 -27.51 9.51 -21.66
N LEU A 121 -28.77 9.16 -21.38
CA LEU A 121 -29.72 8.57 -22.34
C LEU A 121 -30.85 9.55 -22.74
N LEU A 122 -30.78 10.80 -22.27
CA LEU A 122 -31.74 11.89 -22.52
C LEU A 122 -31.11 13.09 -23.25
N MET A 123 -29.84 12.94 -23.69
CA MET A 123 -29.07 13.85 -24.53
C MET A 123 -28.63 13.14 -25.80
#